data_AF-A0AAW0EDN9-F1
#
_entry.id   AF-A0AAW0EDN9-F1
#
_cell.length_a   1.000
_cell.length_b   1.000
_cell.length_c   1.000
_cell.angle_alpha   90.00
_cell.angle_beta   90.00
_cell.angle_gamma   90.00
#
_symmetry.space_group_name_H-M   'P 1'
#
loop_
_entity.id
_entity.type
_entity.pdbx_description
1 polymer ?
#
loop_
_entity_poly.entity_id
_entity_poly.type
_entity_poly.pdbx_seq_one_letter_code
_entity_poly.pdbx_strand_id
1 'polypeptide(L)'
;MNGVSPRTIPSIPPQRVHPYSPCPNMTLSTIVLLAFVGALADANPLLNEPSRVARRSPPAPSAYPLDTPCGHEWQYLNFNPDDDTDKGHLEALHGVICSGEMRALSSNGQVSAKAGDAVYQRYFPLSEDDEDTQDKVSSVFALIAGTSSTDGMIGAVVAGMVVDNLDFSEDNGCDTPESDTLGYTDTDTRVDNREKIHFCEAAYALPSTANLDCSTLDPFPSEKMDSFSRVVLHEMTHYSTVGPASELEAQIVDVKNSDGEFAYGEPRVHGLIDPAQDDQPGLPEINADSYAWLGLDAFVSRICDLTDPAGFFTQNPPPY
;
A
#
# COMPACT_ATOMS: atom_id res chain seq x y z
N MET A 1 -10.53 52.22 33.40
CA MET A 1 -10.52 53.07 32.20
C MET A 1 -9.22 52.80 31.47
N ASN A 2 -9.27 52.01 30.40
CA ASN A 2 -8.22 51.88 29.39
C ASN A 2 -8.93 51.48 28.10
N GLY A 3 -8.90 52.38 27.10
CA GLY A 3 -9.65 52.27 25.87
C GLY A 3 -8.97 51.34 24.87
N VAL A 4 -9.76 50.45 24.29
CA VAL A 4 -9.39 49.62 23.14
C VAL A 4 -9.91 50.33 21.88
N SER A 5 -9.00 50.58 20.94
CA SER A 5 -9.31 51.15 19.62
C SER A 5 -9.60 50.01 18.62
N PRO A 6 -10.70 50.04 17.84
CA PRO A 6 -10.99 49.00 16.86
C PRO A 6 -10.20 49.22 15.56
N ARG A 7 -9.50 48.18 15.10
CA ARG A 7 -8.87 48.13 13.76
C ARG A 7 -9.94 47.92 12.68
N THR A 8 -9.79 48.69 11.61
CA THR A 8 -10.62 48.73 10.41
C THR A 8 -10.27 47.57 9.46
N ILE A 9 -11.29 46.87 8.95
CA ILE A 9 -11.18 45.82 7.92
C ILE A 9 -11.19 46.50 6.54
N PRO A 10 -10.27 46.21 5.61
CA PRO A 10 -10.32 46.73 4.26
C PRO A 10 -11.34 45.99 3.40
N SER A 11 -12.21 46.76 2.75
CA SER A 11 -13.26 46.32 1.81
C SER A 11 -12.68 45.88 0.46
N ILE A 12 -13.05 44.68 0.02
CA ILE A 12 -12.73 44.15 -1.32
C ILE A 12 -13.73 44.74 -2.35
N PRO A 13 -13.27 45.31 -3.49
CA PRO A 13 -14.16 45.82 -4.52
C PRO A 13 -14.77 44.69 -5.38
N PRO A 14 -16.01 44.84 -5.87
CA PRO A 14 -16.68 43.83 -6.68
C PRO A 14 -16.10 43.77 -8.10
N GLN A 15 -15.81 42.56 -8.58
CA GLN A 15 -15.42 42.33 -9.97
C GLN A 15 -16.62 42.49 -10.92
N ARG A 16 -16.33 43.14 -12.04
CA ARG A 16 -17.28 43.45 -13.12
C ARG A 16 -17.70 42.21 -13.89
N VAL A 17 -19.01 42.09 -14.06
CA VAL A 17 -19.68 41.23 -15.03
C VAL A 17 -19.53 41.86 -16.43
N HIS A 18 -19.05 41.08 -17.42
CA HIS A 18 -19.11 41.45 -18.83
C HIS A 18 -20.25 40.69 -19.54
N PRO A 19 -21.11 41.38 -20.31
CA PRO A 19 -22.21 40.77 -21.05
C PRO A 19 -21.88 40.45 -22.53
N TYR A 20 -22.48 39.36 -23.01
CA TYR A 20 -23.00 39.06 -24.35
C TYR A 20 -22.17 39.39 -25.62
N SER A 21 -22.00 38.37 -26.48
CA SER A 21 -22.50 38.43 -27.88
C SER A 21 -22.67 37.04 -28.51
N PRO A 22 -23.80 36.77 -29.20
CA PRO A 22 -24.08 35.53 -29.92
C PRO A 22 -24.04 35.68 -31.46
N CYS A 23 -24.14 34.52 -32.13
CA CYS A 23 -24.58 34.26 -33.53
C CYS A 23 -23.55 34.43 -34.67
N PRO A 24 -23.72 33.80 -35.86
CA PRO A 24 -24.90 33.05 -36.35
C PRO A 24 -24.65 31.68 -37.03
N ASN A 25 -25.76 30.95 -37.21
CA ASN A 25 -25.97 29.88 -38.19
C ASN A 25 -25.63 30.31 -39.63
N MET A 26 -25.11 29.38 -40.44
CA MET A 26 -25.39 29.34 -41.88
C MET A 26 -25.72 27.91 -42.33
N THR A 27 -26.69 27.89 -43.23
CA THR A 27 -27.56 26.83 -43.71
C THR A 27 -26.99 26.00 -44.87
N LEU A 28 -27.58 24.81 -45.05
CA LEU A 28 -27.87 24.06 -46.28
C LEU A 28 -27.12 24.42 -47.57
N SER A 29 -26.54 23.41 -48.24
CA SER A 29 -26.94 23.11 -49.63
C SER A 29 -26.36 21.83 -50.24
N THR A 30 -27.27 21.07 -50.82
CA THR A 30 -27.21 20.41 -52.14
C THR A 30 -26.54 19.04 -52.30
N ILE A 31 -27.44 18.09 -52.50
CA ILE A 31 -27.32 16.75 -53.08
C ILE A 31 -26.61 16.78 -54.44
N VAL A 32 -25.66 15.85 -54.65
CA VAL A 32 -25.35 15.31 -55.98
C VAL A 32 -25.31 13.79 -55.88
N LEU A 33 -26.35 13.15 -56.41
CA LEU A 33 -26.36 11.74 -56.78
C LEU A 33 -25.46 11.56 -58.00
N LEU A 34 -24.46 10.69 -57.91
CA LEU A 34 -23.77 10.15 -59.08
C LEU A 34 -23.64 8.65 -58.90
N ALA A 35 -24.54 7.94 -59.57
CA ALA A 35 -24.50 6.50 -59.75
C ALA A 35 -23.35 6.15 -60.70
N PHE A 36 -22.34 5.45 -60.19
CA PHE A 36 -21.37 4.72 -61.01
C PHE A 36 -21.66 3.23 -60.86
N VAL A 37 -22.18 2.65 -61.94
CA VAL A 37 -22.31 1.20 -62.11
C VAL A 37 -20.97 0.70 -62.63
N GLY A 38 -20.15 0.18 -61.73
CA GLY A 38 -18.93 -0.56 -62.06
C GLY A 38 -19.14 -2.04 -61.74
N ALA A 39 -18.96 -2.91 -62.74
CA ALA A 39 -19.06 -4.35 -62.59
C ALA A 39 -18.05 -4.84 -61.53
N LEU A 40 -18.56 -5.47 -60.47
CA LEU A 40 -17.75 -6.25 -59.53
C LEU A 40 -17.32 -7.53 -60.24
N ALA A 41 -16.04 -7.61 -60.59
CA ALA A 41 -15.38 -8.89 -60.74
C ALA A 41 -15.29 -9.53 -59.34
N ASP A 42 -15.82 -10.74 -59.20
CA ASP A 42 -15.59 -11.60 -58.02
C ASP A 42 -14.11 -11.95 -57.94
N ALA A 43 -13.33 -11.06 -57.34
CA ALA A 43 -12.09 -11.44 -56.68
C ALA A 43 -12.49 -11.75 -55.23
N ASN A 44 -12.51 -13.03 -54.86
CA ASN A 44 -12.47 -13.43 -53.46
C ASN A 44 -11.33 -12.63 -52.80
N PRO A 45 -11.61 -11.74 -51.83
CA PRO A 45 -10.55 -11.31 -50.95
C PRO A 45 -10.15 -12.59 -50.22
N LEU A 46 -8.97 -13.11 -50.53
CA LEU A 46 -8.26 -13.95 -49.58
C LEU A 46 -8.16 -13.10 -48.32
N LEU A 47 -9.10 -13.33 -47.39
CA LEU A 47 -9.06 -12.88 -46.01
C LEU A 47 -7.86 -13.58 -45.35
N ASN A 48 -6.66 -13.20 -45.76
CA ASN A 48 -5.48 -13.28 -44.93
C ASN A 48 -5.61 -12.11 -43.95
N GLU A 49 -6.60 -12.17 -43.06
CA GLU A 49 -6.36 -11.56 -41.76
C GLU A 49 -5.17 -12.33 -41.19
N PRO A 50 -4.07 -11.66 -40.80
CA PRO A 50 -3.06 -12.34 -40.02
C PRO A 50 -3.79 -12.91 -38.83
N SER A 51 -3.85 -14.25 -38.76
CA SER A 51 -4.42 -14.97 -37.63
C SER A 51 -3.88 -14.27 -36.38
N ARG A 52 -4.76 -13.61 -35.62
CA ARG A 52 -4.40 -13.05 -34.33
C ARG A 52 -3.75 -14.21 -33.60
N VAL A 53 -2.43 -14.16 -33.44
CA VAL A 53 -1.71 -15.10 -32.59
C VAL A 53 -2.49 -15.08 -31.29
N ALA A 54 -3.10 -16.22 -30.94
CA ALA A 54 -3.86 -16.32 -29.71
C ALA A 54 -2.95 -15.78 -28.62
N ARG A 55 -3.37 -14.69 -27.95
CA ARG A 55 -2.61 -14.15 -26.82
C ARG A 55 -2.35 -15.34 -25.91
N ARG A 56 -1.07 -15.68 -25.73
CA ARG A 56 -0.66 -16.75 -24.82
C ARG A 56 -1.32 -16.43 -23.49
N SER A 57 -2.06 -17.38 -22.92
CA SER A 57 -2.64 -17.18 -21.60
C SER A 57 -1.54 -16.76 -20.64
N PRO A 58 -1.75 -15.71 -19.83
CA PRO A 58 -0.80 -15.33 -18.79
C PRO A 58 -0.45 -16.54 -17.93
N PRO A 59 0.80 -16.63 -17.43
CA PRO A 59 1.16 -17.71 -16.53
C PRO A 59 0.22 -17.74 -15.31
N ALA A 60 -0.12 -18.94 -14.86
CA ALA A 60 -0.85 -19.12 -13.62
C ALA A 60 0.15 -19.00 -12.44
N PRO A 61 -0.23 -18.37 -11.32
CA PRO A 61 0.59 -18.38 -10.12
C PRO A 61 0.80 -19.82 -9.62
N SER A 62 1.95 -20.07 -9.00
CA SER A 62 2.28 -21.35 -8.39
C SER A 62 2.38 -21.23 -6.88
N ALA A 63 2.30 -22.35 -6.17
CA ALA A 63 2.79 -22.43 -4.80
C ALA A 63 4.30 -22.16 -4.73
N TYR A 64 4.85 -22.04 -3.53
CA TYR A 64 6.29 -21.90 -3.29
C TYR A 64 7.08 -22.95 -4.08
N PRO A 65 8.03 -22.55 -4.94
CA PRO A 65 8.63 -23.46 -5.92
C PRO A 65 9.88 -24.20 -5.43
N LEU A 66 10.47 -23.82 -4.29
CA LEU A 66 11.74 -24.41 -3.81
C LEU A 66 11.56 -25.59 -2.84
N ASP A 67 10.46 -25.61 -2.08
CA ASP A 67 10.13 -26.70 -1.15
C ASP A 67 8.62 -26.68 -0.83
N THR A 68 8.24 -27.19 0.34
CA THR A 68 6.88 -27.22 0.85
C THR A 68 6.51 -25.83 1.37
N PRO A 69 5.44 -25.22 0.86
CA PRO A 69 4.96 -23.96 1.40
C PRO A 69 4.51 -24.13 2.85
N CYS A 70 4.66 -23.09 3.67
CA CYS A 70 4.02 -23.07 4.97
C CYS A 70 2.52 -22.72 4.86
N GLY A 71 1.78 -22.87 5.96
CA GLY A 71 0.34 -22.63 5.97
C GLY A 71 0.00 -21.19 5.55
N HIS A 72 -0.80 -21.07 4.50
CA HIS A 72 -1.30 -19.81 3.91
C HIS A 72 -0.25 -18.89 3.29
N GLU A 73 0.89 -19.43 2.86
CA GLU A 73 1.88 -18.69 2.07
C GLU A 73 1.33 -18.19 0.73
N TRP A 74 1.93 -17.12 0.19
CA TRP A 74 1.58 -16.52 -1.09
C TRP A 74 1.61 -17.48 -2.27
N GLN A 75 1.02 -17.00 -3.37
CA GLN A 75 1.28 -17.54 -4.69
C GLN A 75 2.38 -16.73 -5.38
N TYR A 76 3.20 -17.40 -6.19
CA TYR A 76 4.37 -16.81 -6.82
C TYR A 76 4.21 -16.81 -8.34
N LEU A 77 4.67 -15.74 -8.99
CA LEU A 77 4.66 -15.59 -10.44
C LEU A 77 6.01 -15.09 -10.94
N ASN A 78 6.45 -15.63 -12.08
CA ASN A 78 7.64 -15.21 -12.82
C ASN A 78 8.98 -15.30 -12.07
N PHE A 79 9.08 -16.13 -11.03
CA PHE A 79 10.36 -16.52 -10.44
C PHE A 79 10.98 -17.70 -11.20
N ASN A 80 12.28 -17.61 -11.47
CA ASN A 80 13.10 -18.70 -11.98
C ASN A 80 13.90 -19.36 -10.84
N PRO A 81 13.50 -20.53 -10.33
CA PRO A 81 14.18 -21.18 -9.20
C PRO A 81 15.59 -21.67 -9.51
N ASP A 82 15.97 -21.70 -10.79
CA ASP A 82 17.32 -22.04 -11.25
C ASP A 82 18.25 -20.82 -11.31
N ASP A 83 17.73 -19.59 -11.15
CA ASP A 83 18.52 -18.37 -11.02
C ASP A 83 18.81 -18.06 -9.54
N ASP A 84 20.07 -17.76 -9.21
CA ASP A 84 20.49 -17.57 -7.82
C ASP A 84 19.87 -16.32 -7.17
N THR A 85 19.57 -15.27 -7.95
CA THR A 85 18.92 -14.05 -7.45
C THR A 85 17.47 -14.33 -7.13
N ASP A 86 16.71 -14.85 -8.09
CA ASP A 86 15.29 -15.19 -7.91
C ASP A 86 15.12 -16.21 -6.77
N LYS A 87 16.05 -17.17 -6.65
CA LYS A 87 16.08 -18.11 -5.54
C LYS A 87 16.29 -17.40 -4.20
N GLY A 88 17.21 -16.45 -4.12
CA GLY A 88 17.43 -15.64 -2.91
C GLY A 88 16.20 -14.83 -2.52
N HIS A 89 15.51 -14.23 -3.49
CA HIS A 89 14.24 -13.51 -3.27
C HIS A 89 13.14 -14.45 -2.77
N LEU A 90 12.99 -15.62 -3.39
CA LEU A 90 12.05 -16.65 -2.95
C LEU A 90 12.33 -17.11 -1.52
N GLU A 91 13.60 -17.32 -1.16
CA GLU A 91 14.00 -17.69 0.21
C GLU A 91 13.69 -16.58 1.22
N ALA A 92 13.87 -15.31 0.85
CA ALA A 92 13.50 -14.17 1.71
C ALA A 92 11.97 -14.07 1.92
N LEU A 93 11.20 -14.15 0.83
CA LEU A 93 9.73 -14.15 0.86
C LEU A 93 9.17 -15.34 1.65
N HIS A 94 9.75 -16.53 1.48
CA HIS A 94 9.38 -17.70 2.25
C HIS A 94 9.75 -17.53 3.73
N GLY A 95 10.95 -17.03 4.00
CA GLY A 95 11.48 -16.84 5.35
C GLY A 95 10.61 -15.91 6.20
N VAL A 96 10.12 -14.81 5.63
CA VAL A 96 9.33 -13.81 6.39
C VAL A 96 7.97 -14.36 6.84
N ILE A 97 7.36 -15.27 6.07
CA ILE A 97 6.11 -15.95 6.47
C ILE A 97 6.42 -17.16 7.34
N CYS A 98 7.29 -18.05 6.89
CA CYS A 98 7.43 -19.39 7.47
C CYS A 98 8.27 -19.43 8.75
N SER A 99 9.02 -18.37 9.06
CA SER A 99 9.59 -18.17 10.40
C SER A 99 8.54 -17.79 11.45
N GLY A 100 7.35 -17.35 11.02
CA GLY A 100 6.33 -16.75 11.86
C GLY A 100 6.53 -15.26 12.13
N GLU A 101 7.55 -14.63 11.53
CA GLU A 101 7.83 -13.20 11.69
C GLU A 101 6.62 -12.33 11.30
N MET A 102 6.04 -12.52 10.11
CA MET A 102 4.88 -11.73 9.68
C MET A 102 3.65 -11.90 10.57
N ARG A 103 3.40 -13.12 11.06
CA ARG A 103 2.31 -13.35 12.01
C ARG A 103 2.59 -12.71 13.35
N ALA A 104 3.82 -12.75 13.84
CA ALA A 104 4.19 -12.09 15.09
C ALA A 104 4.03 -10.57 14.97
N LEU A 105 4.51 -9.97 13.88
CA LEU A 105 4.42 -8.55 13.60
C LEU A 105 2.95 -8.09 13.55
N SER A 106 2.14 -8.80 12.76
CA SER A 106 0.70 -8.51 12.66
C SER A 106 -0.05 -8.76 13.99
N SER A 107 0.28 -9.82 14.72
CA SER A 107 -0.39 -10.13 16.00
C SER A 107 -0.04 -9.11 17.10
N ASN A 108 1.19 -8.60 17.14
CA ASN A 108 1.56 -7.56 18.11
C ASN A 108 0.92 -6.22 17.75
N GLY A 109 0.86 -5.85 16.46
CA GLY A 109 0.07 -4.71 15.99
C GLY A 109 -1.40 -4.83 16.38
N GLN A 110 -2.00 -6.01 16.22
CA GLN A 110 -3.36 -6.31 16.67
C GLN A 110 -3.57 -6.08 18.17
N VAL A 111 -2.63 -6.56 18.99
CA VAL A 111 -2.68 -6.44 20.46
C VAL A 111 -2.56 -4.99 20.89
N SER A 112 -1.61 -4.25 20.32
CA SER A 112 -1.41 -2.83 20.59
C SER A 112 -2.64 -2.02 20.18
N ALA A 113 -3.24 -2.30 19.01
CA ALA A 113 -4.48 -1.67 18.57
C ALA A 113 -5.63 -1.87 19.57
N LYS A 114 -5.89 -3.11 20.00
CA LYS A 114 -6.92 -3.40 21.01
C LYS A 114 -6.66 -2.70 22.35
N ALA A 115 -5.39 -2.58 22.73
CA ALA A 115 -5.02 -1.95 23.98
C ALA A 115 -5.12 -0.43 23.93
N GLY A 116 -4.91 0.18 22.76
CA GLY A 116 -4.76 1.63 22.63
C GLY A 116 -3.56 2.13 23.42
N ASP A 117 -2.50 1.32 23.47
CA ASP A 117 -1.33 1.62 24.28
C ASP A 117 -0.45 2.70 23.65
N ALA A 118 0.69 2.99 24.30
CA ALA A 118 1.60 4.02 23.85
C ALA A 118 2.20 3.73 22.46
N VAL A 119 2.27 2.47 22.02
CA VAL A 119 2.73 2.12 20.67
C VAL A 119 1.65 2.44 19.65
N TYR A 120 0.40 2.06 19.92
CA TYR A 120 -0.74 2.39 19.04
C TYR A 120 -0.89 3.90 18.85
N GLN A 121 -0.81 4.67 19.95
CA GLN A 121 -0.97 6.13 19.96
C GLN A 121 0.11 6.88 19.18
N ARG A 122 1.16 6.22 18.66
CA ARG A 122 2.15 6.83 17.76
C ARG A 122 1.69 6.89 16.32
N TYR A 123 0.75 6.02 15.93
CA TYR A 123 0.38 5.81 14.53
C TYR A 123 -1.11 6.02 14.27
N PHE A 124 -1.97 5.92 15.29
CA PHE A 124 -3.41 6.09 15.17
C PHE A 124 -3.98 6.89 16.36
N PRO A 125 -5.05 7.68 16.14
CA PRO A 125 -5.75 8.34 17.22
C PRO A 125 -6.48 7.32 18.10
N LEU A 126 -6.62 7.64 19.39
CA LEU A 126 -7.57 6.91 20.25
C LEU A 126 -8.99 7.19 19.77
N SER A 127 -9.83 6.16 19.83
CA SER A 127 -11.26 6.30 19.62
C SER A 127 -11.85 7.38 20.53
N GLU A 128 -12.52 8.37 19.94
CA GLU A 128 -13.41 9.27 20.65
C GLU A 128 -14.84 8.72 20.56
N ASP A 129 -15.53 8.55 21.70
CA ASP A 129 -16.93 8.08 21.77
C ASP A 129 -17.21 6.68 21.17
N ASP A 130 -18.30 6.53 20.39
CA ASP A 130 -18.82 5.28 19.76
C ASP A 130 -18.00 4.87 18.50
N GLU A 131 -16.85 5.49 18.25
CA GLU A 131 -15.99 5.12 17.12
C GLU A 131 -15.10 3.92 17.45
N ASP A 132 -15.33 2.81 16.77
CA ASP A 132 -14.56 1.57 16.96
C ASP A 132 -13.19 1.58 16.21
N THR A 133 -12.49 2.72 16.12
CA THR A 133 -11.22 2.85 15.35
C THR A 133 -10.17 1.81 15.75
N GLN A 134 -9.99 1.60 17.05
CA GLN A 134 -9.06 0.57 17.56
C GLN A 134 -9.44 -0.84 17.09
N ASP A 135 -10.73 -1.17 17.09
CA ASP A 135 -11.24 -2.48 16.65
C ASP A 135 -11.13 -2.62 15.12
N LYS A 136 -11.39 -1.56 14.35
CA LYS A 136 -11.15 -1.54 12.90
C LYS A 136 -9.70 -1.79 12.56
N VAL A 137 -8.77 -1.05 13.18
CA VAL A 137 -7.32 -1.24 13.00
C VAL A 137 -6.92 -2.66 13.43
N SER A 138 -7.45 -3.15 14.55
CA SER A 138 -7.22 -4.50 15.02
C SER A 138 -7.71 -5.56 14.03
N SER A 139 -8.86 -5.32 13.38
CA SER A 139 -9.45 -6.26 12.42
C SER A 139 -8.60 -6.43 11.16
N VAL A 140 -7.95 -5.36 10.68
CA VAL A 140 -6.97 -5.40 9.58
C VAL A 140 -5.82 -6.34 9.92
N PHE A 141 -5.21 -6.15 11.09
CA PHE A 141 -4.13 -7.04 11.56
C PHE A 141 -4.62 -8.48 11.77
N ALA A 142 -5.83 -8.67 12.27
CA ALA A 142 -6.40 -10.00 12.53
C ALA A 142 -6.54 -10.83 11.25
N LEU A 143 -6.91 -10.19 10.12
CA LEU A 143 -6.98 -10.87 8.83
C LEU A 143 -5.59 -11.39 8.42
N ILE A 144 -4.56 -10.57 8.55
CA ILE A 144 -3.19 -10.92 8.16
C ILE A 144 -2.59 -11.95 9.13
N ALA A 145 -2.69 -11.76 10.45
CA ALA A 145 -2.12 -12.68 11.43
C ALA A 145 -2.85 -14.04 11.48
N GLY A 146 -4.11 -14.06 11.08
CA GLY A 146 -5.03 -15.16 11.32
C GLY A 146 -5.79 -14.98 12.64
N THR A 147 -7.02 -15.50 12.65
CA THR A 147 -7.96 -15.37 13.77
C THR A 147 -7.89 -16.54 14.74
N SER A 148 -7.19 -17.61 14.37
CA SER A 148 -7.06 -18.81 15.20
C SER A 148 -5.61 -19.31 15.27
N SER A 149 -5.28 -20.02 16.36
CA SER A 149 -3.99 -20.72 16.49
C SER A 149 -3.85 -21.88 15.49
N THR A 150 -4.95 -22.28 14.84
CA THR A 150 -4.96 -23.32 13.80
C THR A 150 -4.75 -22.78 12.39
N ASP A 151 -4.72 -21.45 12.20
CA ASP A 151 -4.54 -20.82 10.88
C ASP A 151 -3.11 -20.99 10.32
N GLY A 152 -2.22 -21.70 11.00
CA GLY A 152 -0.87 -21.98 10.47
C GLY A 152 0.12 -20.85 10.73
N MET A 153 0.97 -20.54 9.76
CA MET A 153 2.04 -19.53 9.94
C MET A 153 1.55 -18.11 9.73
N ILE A 154 0.44 -17.91 9.02
CA ILE A 154 -0.16 -16.60 8.73
C ILE A 154 -1.66 -16.77 8.43
N GLY A 155 -2.42 -15.68 8.36
CA GLY A 155 -3.86 -15.72 8.07
C GLY A 155 -4.19 -16.19 6.67
N ALA A 156 -5.35 -16.86 6.52
CA ALA A 156 -5.80 -17.42 5.24
C ALA A 156 -5.97 -16.39 4.12
N VAL A 157 -6.15 -15.10 4.45
CA VAL A 157 -6.24 -14.01 3.47
C VAL A 157 -4.98 -13.94 2.59
N VAL A 158 -3.83 -14.29 3.15
CA VAL A 158 -2.51 -14.18 2.50
C VAL A 158 -2.33 -15.22 1.40
N ALA A 159 -2.95 -16.40 1.55
CA ALA A 159 -2.87 -17.48 0.58
C ALA A 159 -3.45 -17.12 -0.81
N GLY A 160 -4.30 -16.09 -0.86
CA GLY A 160 -4.91 -15.57 -2.07
C GLY A 160 -4.11 -14.46 -2.76
N MET A 161 -3.09 -13.92 -2.10
CA MET A 161 -2.27 -12.84 -2.68
C MET A 161 -1.19 -13.42 -3.60
N VAL A 162 -0.84 -12.67 -4.63
CA VAL A 162 0.14 -13.06 -5.65
C VAL A 162 1.34 -12.14 -5.58
N VAL A 163 2.54 -12.69 -5.42
CA VAL A 163 3.81 -11.96 -5.58
C VAL A 163 4.36 -12.23 -6.98
N ASP A 164 4.61 -11.17 -7.74
CA ASP A 164 5.14 -11.22 -9.11
C ASP A 164 6.56 -10.67 -9.14
N ASN A 165 7.51 -11.46 -9.66
CA ASN A 165 8.90 -11.04 -9.77
C ASN A 165 9.13 -10.04 -10.92
N LEU A 166 8.19 -9.94 -11.87
CA LEU A 166 8.30 -8.94 -12.94
C LEU A 166 7.72 -7.61 -12.46
N ASP A 167 8.46 -6.53 -12.71
CA ASP A 167 7.91 -5.18 -12.59
C ASP A 167 6.79 -4.99 -13.63
N PHE A 168 5.54 -4.97 -13.16
CA PHE A 168 4.32 -4.95 -13.95
C PHE A 168 3.57 -3.61 -13.92
N SER A 169 4.04 -2.61 -13.17
CA SER A 169 3.49 -1.24 -13.16
C SER A 169 4.28 -0.32 -14.10
N GLU A 170 3.62 0.66 -14.70
CA GLU A 170 4.30 1.77 -15.41
C GLU A 170 4.53 2.97 -14.49
N ASP A 171 3.67 3.16 -13.49
CA ASP A 171 3.62 4.35 -12.65
C ASP A 171 4.35 4.15 -11.31
N ASN A 172 4.39 2.91 -10.81
CA ASN A 172 4.97 2.55 -9.52
C ASN A 172 6.21 1.64 -9.64
N GLY A 173 6.74 1.48 -10.85
CA GLY A 173 7.83 0.53 -11.13
C GLY A 173 9.16 0.87 -10.47
N CYS A 174 10.03 -0.14 -10.34
CA CYS A 174 11.33 -0.06 -9.68
C CYS A 174 12.43 0.55 -10.56
N ASP A 175 12.18 0.69 -11.86
CA ASP A 175 13.22 0.88 -12.89
C ASP A 175 13.71 2.34 -13.08
N THR A 176 13.61 3.18 -12.05
CA THR A 176 14.30 4.48 -12.08
C THR A 176 15.54 4.46 -11.17
N PRO A 177 16.73 4.88 -11.65
CA PRO A 177 17.95 4.94 -10.82
C PRO A 177 17.86 5.85 -9.57
N GLU A 178 16.76 6.60 -9.44
CA GLU A 178 16.44 7.51 -8.35
C GLU A 178 15.22 7.03 -7.53
N SER A 179 14.61 5.89 -7.89
CA SER A 179 13.46 5.32 -7.16
C SER A 179 13.95 4.73 -5.83
N ASP A 180 13.44 5.31 -4.75
CA ASP A 180 13.46 4.75 -3.40
C ASP A 180 12.29 3.77 -3.15
N THR A 181 11.55 3.41 -4.21
CA THR A 181 10.46 2.43 -4.13
C THR A 181 10.99 1.07 -3.68
N LEU A 182 10.38 0.55 -2.61
CA LEU A 182 10.72 -0.74 -2.02
C LEU A 182 9.78 -1.85 -2.54
N GLY A 183 8.55 -1.49 -2.88
CA GLY A 183 7.58 -2.39 -3.46
C GLY A 183 6.34 -1.61 -3.89
N TYR A 184 5.39 -2.32 -4.49
CA TYR A 184 4.05 -1.81 -4.73
C TYR A 184 3.06 -2.95 -4.88
N THR A 185 1.78 -2.61 -4.69
CA THR A 185 0.64 -3.50 -4.90
C THR A 185 -0.32 -2.84 -5.88
N ASP A 186 -0.61 -3.51 -7.00
CA ASP A 186 -1.46 -2.95 -8.06
C ASP A 186 -2.14 -4.05 -8.88
N THR A 187 -3.14 -3.68 -9.67
CA THR A 187 -3.78 -4.55 -10.64
C THR A 187 -3.04 -4.49 -11.99
N ASP A 188 -2.52 -5.63 -12.45
CA ASP A 188 -1.91 -5.76 -13.77
C ASP A 188 -2.98 -5.76 -14.88
N THR A 189 -3.51 -4.57 -15.19
CA THR A 189 -4.56 -4.38 -16.19
C THR A 189 -4.11 -4.69 -17.62
N ARG A 190 -2.80 -4.84 -17.85
CA ARG A 190 -2.20 -5.03 -19.18
C ARG A 190 -2.13 -6.50 -19.56
N VAL A 191 -1.85 -7.38 -18.59
CA VAL A 191 -1.61 -8.81 -18.84
C VAL A 191 -2.80 -9.67 -18.42
N ASP A 192 -3.24 -9.59 -17.16
CA ASP A 192 -4.17 -10.58 -16.59
C ASP A 192 -5.29 -10.02 -15.70
N ASN A 193 -5.33 -8.70 -15.46
CA ASN A 193 -6.23 -8.01 -14.53
C ASN A 193 -6.24 -8.62 -13.12
N ARG A 194 -5.11 -9.15 -12.66
CA ARG A 194 -4.96 -9.62 -11.29
C ARG A 194 -4.28 -8.54 -10.46
N GLU A 195 -4.78 -8.37 -9.24
CA GLU A 195 -4.04 -7.71 -8.18
C GLU A 195 -2.83 -8.54 -7.80
N LYS A 196 -1.68 -7.87 -7.62
CA LYS A 196 -0.38 -8.50 -7.38
C LYS A 196 0.47 -7.57 -6.53
N ILE A 197 1.48 -8.13 -5.89
CA ILE A 197 2.53 -7.43 -5.15
C ILE A 197 3.84 -7.61 -5.92
N HIS A 198 4.62 -6.55 -6.07
CA HIS A 198 5.99 -6.59 -6.54
C HIS A 198 6.90 -5.98 -5.48
N PHE A 199 8.03 -6.63 -5.19
CA PHE A 199 9.06 -6.09 -4.32
C PHE A 199 10.29 -5.73 -5.16
N CYS A 200 10.77 -4.50 -5.03
CA CYS A 200 11.97 -4.04 -5.71
C CYS A 200 13.22 -4.60 -5.03
N GLU A 201 14.35 -4.63 -5.76
CA GLU A 201 15.65 -5.08 -5.23
C GLU A 201 16.07 -4.39 -3.92
N ALA A 202 15.70 -3.11 -3.77
CA ALA A 202 16.00 -2.33 -2.58
C ALA A 202 15.33 -2.90 -1.31
N ALA A 203 14.13 -3.51 -1.42
CA ALA A 203 13.48 -4.16 -0.27
C ALA A 203 14.25 -5.40 0.18
N TYR A 204 14.75 -6.21 -0.75
CA TYR A 204 15.52 -7.42 -0.43
C TYR A 204 16.88 -7.12 0.24
N ALA A 205 17.38 -5.88 0.12
CA ALA A 205 18.57 -5.43 0.81
C ALA A 205 18.33 -5.04 2.29
N LEU A 206 17.06 -4.90 2.71
CA LEU A 206 16.72 -4.57 4.09
C LEU A 206 16.99 -5.76 5.03
N PRO A 207 17.36 -5.51 6.30
CA PRO A 207 17.60 -6.58 7.25
C PRO A 207 16.31 -7.30 7.64
N SER A 208 16.43 -8.56 8.08
CA SER A 208 15.38 -9.23 8.85
C SER A 208 15.37 -8.71 10.28
N THR A 209 14.19 -8.61 10.89
CA THR A 209 14.05 -8.24 12.31
C THR A 209 14.69 -9.26 13.26
N ALA A 210 14.93 -10.50 12.81
CA ALA A 210 15.66 -11.50 13.59
C ALA A 210 17.12 -11.09 13.90
N ASN A 211 17.68 -10.15 13.12
CA ASN A 211 19.05 -9.64 13.32
C ASN A 211 19.09 -8.30 14.06
N LEU A 212 17.96 -7.83 14.60
CA LEU A 212 17.88 -6.53 15.25
C LEU A 212 18.63 -6.51 16.59
N ASP A 213 19.50 -5.53 16.78
CA ASP A 213 20.16 -5.27 18.06
C ASP A 213 19.46 -4.12 18.79
N CYS A 214 18.66 -4.48 19.79
CA CYS A 214 17.91 -3.55 20.63
C CYS A 214 18.78 -2.45 21.27
N SER A 215 20.08 -2.68 21.47
CA SER A 215 20.98 -1.69 22.08
C SER A 215 21.43 -0.58 21.12
N THR A 216 21.18 -0.75 19.82
CA THR A 216 21.56 0.20 18.76
C THR A 216 20.41 1.12 18.33
N LEU A 217 19.20 0.82 18.79
CA LEU A 217 17.99 1.57 18.48
C LEU A 217 18.00 2.94 19.14
N ASP A 218 17.33 3.88 18.49
CA ASP A 218 17.04 5.21 19.04
C ASP A 218 16.01 5.11 20.18
N PRO A 219 15.88 6.14 21.04
CA PRO A 219 14.86 6.16 22.09
C PRO A 219 13.42 6.34 21.57
N PHE A 220 13.25 6.41 20.25
CA PHE A 220 12.00 6.47 19.50
C PHE A 220 12.08 5.49 18.31
N PRO A 221 10.94 5.03 17.76
CA PRO A 221 10.92 4.17 16.58
C PRO A 221 11.52 4.91 15.38
N SER A 222 12.41 4.30 14.59
CA SER A 222 13.10 4.99 13.49
C SER A 222 13.52 4.02 12.39
N GLU A 223 14.10 4.54 11.30
CA GLU A 223 14.66 3.74 10.21
C GLU A 223 15.71 2.71 10.66
N LYS A 224 16.28 2.84 11.87
CA LYS A 224 17.19 1.82 12.41
C LYS A 224 16.53 0.47 12.68
N MET A 225 15.20 0.42 12.81
CA MET A 225 14.46 -0.83 12.89
C MET A 225 13.82 -1.23 11.56
N ASP A 226 13.99 -0.46 10.49
CA ASP A 226 13.40 -0.76 9.19
C ASP A 226 13.87 -2.12 8.68
N SER A 227 12.95 -2.85 8.06
CA SER A 227 13.11 -4.27 7.77
C SER A 227 12.32 -4.67 6.53
N PHE A 228 12.75 -5.78 5.93
CA PHE A 228 11.99 -6.38 4.82
C PHE A 228 10.56 -6.74 5.23
N SER A 229 10.35 -7.18 6.48
CA SER A 229 9.01 -7.51 7.00
C SER A 229 8.08 -6.30 7.15
N ARG A 230 8.63 -5.10 7.39
CA ARG A 230 7.82 -3.86 7.36
C ARG A 230 7.31 -3.58 5.96
N VAL A 231 8.18 -3.64 4.95
CA VAL A 231 7.78 -3.47 3.53
C VAL A 231 6.72 -4.50 3.17
N VAL A 232 6.94 -5.76 3.54
CA VAL A 232 5.97 -6.84 3.31
C VAL A 232 4.62 -6.53 3.93
N LEU A 233 4.57 -6.09 5.20
CA LEU A 233 3.31 -5.74 5.83
C LEU A 233 2.62 -4.58 5.10
N HIS A 234 3.39 -3.53 4.77
CA HIS A 234 2.91 -2.37 4.04
C HIS A 234 2.17 -2.81 2.76
N GLU A 235 2.83 -3.59 1.91
CA GLU A 235 2.24 -4.05 0.65
C GLU A 235 1.01 -4.95 0.84
N MET A 236 1.05 -5.84 1.83
CA MET A 236 -0.11 -6.69 2.13
C MET A 236 -1.34 -5.88 2.51
N THR A 237 -1.18 -4.71 3.15
CA THR A 237 -2.32 -3.87 3.55
C THR A 237 -3.03 -3.22 2.37
N HIS A 238 -2.30 -2.95 1.27
CA HIS A 238 -2.90 -2.46 0.03
C HIS A 238 -3.78 -3.49 -0.67
N TYR A 239 -3.60 -4.78 -0.41
CA TYR A 239 -4.37 -5.80 -1.12
C TYR A 239 -5.87 -5.70 -0.79
N SER A 240 -6.73 -5.73 -1.82
CA SER A 240 -8.18 -5.50 -1.71
C SER A 240 -8.91 -6.48 -0.77
N THR A 241 -8.29 -7.61 -0.45
CA THR A 241 -8.79 -8.61 0.49
C THR A 241 -8.47 -8.29 1.95
N VAL A 242 -7.83 -7.16 2.25
CA VAL A 242 -7.45 -6.76 3.61
C VAL A 242 -8.35 -5.62 4.09
N GLY A 243 -8.06 -4.37 3.74
CA GLY A 243 -8.83 -3.20 4.23
C GLY A 243 -10.34 -3.34 3.99
N PRO A 244 -10.79 -3.52 2.73
CA PRO A 244 -12.21 -3.66 2.40
C PRO A 244 -12.89 -4.91 3.00
N ALA A 245 -12.13 -5.96 3.33
CA ALA A 245 -12.67 -7.20 3.90
C ALA A 245 -12.63 -7.22 5.44
N SER A 246 -12.01 -6.21 6.05
CA SER A 246 -11.95 -6.00 7.49
C SER A 246 -13.10 -5.10 7.96
N GLU A 247 -13.18 -4.85 9.27
CA GLU A 247 -14.16 -3.92 9.82
C GLU A 247 -13.88 -2.46 9.43
N LEU A 248 -12.70 -2.17 8.86
CA LEU A 248 -12.39 -0.87 8.25
C LEU A 248 -13.28 -0.59 7.03
N GLU A 249 -13.62 -1.63 6.25
CA GLU A 249 -14.43 -1.54 5.03
C GLU A 249 -13.94 -0.51 3.98
N ALA A 250 -12.66 -0.13 4.04
CA ALA A 250 -12.04 0.86 3.16
C ALA A 250 -10.72 0.35 2.58
N GLN A 251 -10.37 0.86 1.40
CA GLN A 251 -9.08 0.59 0.79
C GLN A 251 -7.97 1.30 1.59
N ILE A 252 -6.93 0.57 1.94
CA ILE A 252 -5.71 1.13 2.53
C ILE A 252 -4.79 1.51 1.37
N VAL A 253 -4.30 2.74 1.38
CA VAL A 253 -3.53 3.39 0.31
C VAL A 253 -2.33 4.12 0.91
N ASP A 254 -1.50 4.68 0.04
CA ASP A 254 -0.49 5.63 0.47
C ASP A 254 -1.09 7.03 0.55
N VAL A 255 -1.17 7.56 1.77
CA VAL A 255 -1.70 8.91 1.98
C VAL A 255 -0.60 9.94 1.91
N LYS A 256 -0.98 11.19 1.69
CA LYS A 256 -0.06 12.33 1.67
C LYS A 256 -0.25 13.19 2.90
N ASN A 257 0.86 13.71 3.42
CA ASN A 257 0.85 14.80 4.37
C ASN A 257 0.34 16.10 3.71
N SER A 258 0.04 17.15 4.48
CA SER A 258 -0.43 18.44 3.92
C SER A 258 0.60 19.17 3.06
N ASP A 259 1.87 18.80 3.13
CA ASP A 259 2.93 19.27 2.24
C ASP A 259 2.82 18.69 0.81
N GLY A 260 1.97 17.69 0.61
CA GLY A 260 1.74 17.00 -0.66
C GLY A 260 2.67 15.82 -0.91
N GLU A 261 3.57 15.53 0.02
CA GLU A 261 4.46 14.37 -0.02
C GLU A 261 3.79 13.17 0.67
N PHE A 262 4.13 11.95 0.25
CA PHE A 262 3.59 10.74 0.86
C PHE A 262 4.06 10.58 2.30
N ALA A 263 3.19 10.04 3.14
CA ALA A 263 3.46 9.79 4.55
C ALA A 263 4.31 8.52 4.75
N TYR A 264 5.43 8.44 4.03
CA TYR A 264 6.38 7.34 4.11
C TYR A 264 7.41 7.59 5.22
N GLY A 265 7.70 6.52 5.96
CA GLY A 265 8.65 6.55 7.05
C GLY A 265 8.02 7.05 8.35
N GLU A 266 8.65 6.62 9.42
CA GLU A 266 8.12 6.76 10.78
C GLU A 266 7.79 8.22 11.17
N PRO A 267 8.64 9.24 10.89
CA PRO A 267 8.32 10.63 11.23
C PRO A 267 7.08 11.18 10.52
N ARG A 268 6.88 10.84 9.24
CA ARG A 268 5.77 11.34 8.44
C ARG A 268 4.44 10.68 8.80
N VAL A 269 4.49 9.38 9.09
CA VAL A 269 3.36 8.63 9.65
C VAL A 269 2.94 9.23 10.98
N HIS A 270 3.88 9.47 11.91
CA HIS A 270 3.58 10.11 13.18
C HIS A 270 2.97 11.51 12.98
N GLY A 271 3.48 12.24 11.99
CA GLY A 271 2.94 13.52 11.54
C GLY A 271 1.44 13.55 11.28
N LEU A 272 0.87 12.46 10.73
CA LEU A 272 -0.57 12.36 10.41
C LEU A 272 -1.46 12.50 11.65
N ILE A 273 -0.96 12.16 12.84
CA ILE A 273 -1.73 12.23 14.10
C ILE A 273 -1.23 13.30 15.06
N ASP A 274 -0.09 13.95 14.78
CA ASP A 274 0.48 14.97 15.66
C ASP A 274 -0.18 16.34 15.40
N PRO A 275 -0.95 16.90 16.37
CA PRO A 275 -1.58 18.22 16.27
C PRO A 275 -0.61 19.38 16.00
N ALA A 276 0.68 19.18 16.29
CA ALA A 276 1.71 20.18 16.06
C ALA A 276 2.33 20.13 14.66
N GLN A 277 2.07 19.08 13.88
CA GLN A 277 2.67 18.86 12.56
C GLN A 277 1.64 18.94 11.44
N ASP A 278 0.73 17.97 11.35
CA ASP A 278 -0.22 17.85 10.24
C ASP A 278 -1.67 17.70 10.72
N ASP A 279 -1.90 16.81 11.68
CA ASP A 279 -3.21 16.54 12.28
C ASP A 279 -4.31 16.25 11.25
N GLN A 280 -4.16 15.13 10.53
CA GLN A 280 -5.07 14.73 9.47
C GLN A 280 -5.99 13.59 9.94
N PRO A 281 -7.10 13.89 10.65
CA PRO A 281 -7.98 12.88 11.21
C PRO A 281 -8.53 11.96 10.11
N GLY A 282 -8.58 10.66 10.42
CA GLY A 282 -9.04 9.62 9.50
C GLY A 282 -8.04 9.19 8.43
N LEU A 283 -6.99 9.96 8.12
CA LEU A 283 -5.95 9.51 7.17
C LEU A 283 -5.09 8.36 7.68
N PRO A 284 -4.68 8.28 8.97
CA PRO A 284 -3.89 7.15 9.44
C PRO A 284 -4.59 5.80 9.24
N GLU A 285 -5.92 5.77 9.38
CA GLU A 285 -6.76 4.56 9.22
C GLU A 285 -6.74 3.99 7.80
N ILE A 286 -6.41 4.81 6.80
CA ILE A 286 -6.32 4.36 5.41
C ILE A 286 -4.88 4.44 4.87
N ASN A 287 -3.88 4.63 5.73
CA ASN A 287 -2.47 4.72 5.35
C ASN A 287 -1.74 3.40 5.58
N ALA A 288 -1.18 2.78 4.53
CA ALA A 288 -0.46 1.52 4.65
C ALA A 288 0.72 1.60 5.62
N ASP A 289 1.46 2.70 5.59
CA ASP A 289 2.65 2.85 6.43
C ASP A 289 2.30 3.03 7.92
N SER A 290 1.10 3.54 8.26
CA SER A 290 0.60 3.55 9.65
C SER A 290 0.46 2.14 10.22
N TYR A 291 -0.06 1.19 9.43
CA TYR A 291 -0.14 -0.22 9.85
C TYR A 291 1.24 -0.87 9.91
N ALA A 292 2.08 -0.61 8.90
CA ALA A 292 3.41 -1.21 8.80
C ALA A 292 4.31 -0.82 9.99
N TRP A 293 4.35 0.47 10.34
CA TRP A 293 5.11 0.96 11.48
C TRP A 293 4.52 0.55 12.83
N LEU A 294 3.20 0.56 13.00
CA LEU A 294 2.56 0.03 14.22
C LEU A 294 2.94 -1.44 14.44
N GLY A 295 2.81 -2.28 13.41
CA GLY A 295 3.15 -3.69 13.51
C GLY A 295 4.62 -3.91 13.88
N LEU A 296 5.53 -3.19 13.19
CA LEU A 296 6.96 -3.28 13.43
C LEU A 296 7.33 -2.80 14.84
N ASP A 297 6.89 -1.63 15.26
CA ASP A 297 7.13 -1.08 16.59
C ASP A 297 6.63 -2.03 17.67
N ALA A 298 5.38 -2.47 17.59
CA ALA A 298 4.80 -3.37 18.58
C ALA A 298 5.60 -4.68 18.71
N PHE A 299 6.11 -5.21 17.60
CA PHE A 299 6.97 -6.39 17.61
C PHE A 299 8.36 -6.12 18.19
N VAL A 300 9.02 -5.05 17.73
CA VAL A 300 10.37 -4.66 18.19
C VAL A 300 10.36 -4.34 19.68
N SER A 301 9.43 -3.49 20.10
CA SER A 301 9.17 -3.16 21.50
C SER A 301 8.97 -4.42 22.34
N ARG A 302 8.24 -5.43 21.83
CA ARG A 302 8.03 -6.71 22.51
C ARG A 302 9.30 -7.54 22.65
N ILE A 303 10.12 -7.66 21.61
CA ILE A 303 11.34 -8.49 21.68
C ILE A 303 12.46 -7.79 22.46
N CYS A 304 12.46 -6.46 22.51
CA CYS A 304 13.45 -5.67 23.24
C CYS A 304 13.11 -5.45 24.72
N ASP A 305 11.83 -5.40 25.08
CA ASP A 305 11.38 -5.40 26.48
C ASP A 305 10.18 -6.34 26.69
N LEU A 306 10.45 -7.52 27.27
CA LEU A 306 9.42 -8.50 27.57
C LEU A 306 8.49 -8.08 28.74
N THR A 307 8.90 -7.10 29.55
CA THR A 307 8.21 -6.68 30.77
C THR A 307 7.32 -5.47 30.56
N ASP A 308 7.79 -4.49 29.79
CA ASP A 308 7.04 -3.29 29.42
C ASP A 308 7.26 -2.94 27.94
N PRO A 309 6.69 -3.73 27.00
CA PRO A 309 6.84 -3.46 25.57
C PRO A 309 6.43 -2.03 25.21
N ALA A 310 5.26 -1.57 25.69
CA ALA A 310 4.74 -0.26 25.36
C ALA A 310 5.61 0.90 25.88
N GLY A 311 6.44 0.65 26.90
CA GLY A 311 7.40 1.60 27.46
C GLY A 311 8.81 1.55 26.86
N PHE A 312 9.08 0.63 25.92
CA PHE A 312 10.43 0.46 25.35
C PHE A 312 10.94 1.74 24.68
N PHE A 313 10.18 2.28 23.73
CA PHE A 313 10.44 3.60 23.18
C PHE A 313 9.84 4.69 24.07
N THR A 314 10.70 5.59 24.55
CA THR A 314 10.34 6.58 25.58
C THR A 314 10.10 7.98 25.01
N GLN A 315 10.42 8.19 23.73
CA GLN A 315 10.29 9.49 23.04
C GLN A 315 9.40 9.34 21.82
N ASN A 316 8.81 10.45 21.39
CA ASN A 316 8.19 10.54 20.08
C ASN A 316 9.25 10.74 18.99
N PRO A 317 8.91 10.37 17.76
CA PRO A 317 9.71 10.70 16.59
C PRO A 317 10.01 12.19 16.50
N PRO A 318 11.14 12.56 15.88
CA PRO A 318 11.34 13.93 15.47
C PRO A 318 10.25 14.34 14.46
N PRO A 319 9.93 15.65 14.37
CA PRO A 319 9.09 16.15 13.29
C PRO A 319 9.68 15.86 11.91
N TYR A 320 8.81 15.65 10.92
CA TYR A 320 9.21 15.44 9.53
C TYR A 320 9.51 16.75 8.76
#